data_AF-A0A6N7I8I3-F1
#
_entry.id   AF-A0A6N7I8I3-F1
#
_cell.length_a   1.000
_cell.length_b   1.000
_cell.length_c   1.000
_cell.angle_alpha   90.00
_cell.angle_beta   90.00
_cell.angle_gamma   90.00
#
_symmetry.space_group_name_H-M   'P 1'
#
loop_
_entity.id
_entity.type
_entity.pdbx_description
1 polymer ?
#
loop_
_entity_poly.entity_id
_entity_poly.type
_entity_poly.pdbx_seq_one_letter_code
_entity_poly.pdbx_strand_id
1 'polypeptide(L)'
;MRISDDLAHLLEGRPDVDSREQAFPFLTVDEGGFPHVALLSRSEVDVTSSRSEILVAVASVRTSANLRRSGKACLIVIDGATAHYVKLRMLRTVEMDGMLGAASEPVEHKRDSAGIPMEPISFPTSAELAELERWDTSARVLLKLGLSSRRDPF
;
A
#
# COMPACT_ATOMS: atom_id res chain seq x y z
N MET A 1 1.42 16.09 2.08
CA MET A 1 0.76 16.00 3.41
C MET A 1 1.50 14.95 4.24
N ARG A 2 1.57 15.08 5.57
CA ARG A 2 2.18 14.04 6.42
C ARG A 2 1.13 12.97 6.78
N ILE A 3 1.54 11.72 6.73
CA ILE A 3 0.74 10.55 7.14
C ILE A 3 0.66 10.55 8.66
N SER A 4 -0.56 10.46 9.21
CA SER A 4 -0.79 10.40 10.65
C SER A 4 -0.18 9.14 11.26
N ASP A 5 0.24 9.23 12.51
CA ASP A 5 0.86 8.13 13.26
C ASP A 5 -0.03 6.87 13.31
N ASP A 6 -1.33 7.04 13.53
CA ASP A 6 -2.30 5.93 13.55
C ASP A 6 -2.31 5.17 12.22
N LEU A 7 -2.41 5.89 11.10
CA LEU A 7 -2.38 5.31 9.76
C LEU A 7 -1.03 4.66 9.43
N ALA A 8 0.08 5.30 9.84
CA ALA A 8 1.40 4.72 9.65
C ALA A 8 1.54 3.39 10.40
N HIS A 9 1.06 3.31 11.64
CA HIS A 9 1.12 2.09 12.44
C HIS A 9 0.34 0.91 11.83
N LEU A 10 -0.75 1.18 11.12
CA LEU A 10 -1.54 0.17 10.42
C LEU A 10 -0.85 -0.36 9.15
N LEU A 11 0.03 0.43 8.54
CA LEU A 11 0.68 0.11 7.26
C LEU A 11 2.11 -0.40 7.43
N GLU A 12 2.81 0.06 8.47
CA GLU A 12 4.18 -0.34 8.79
C GLU A 12 4.25 -1.76 9.36
N GLY A 13 5.42 -2.38 9.26
CA GLY A 13 5.68 -3.72 9.73
C GLY A 13 5.39 -4.79 8.67
N ARG A 14 5.33 -6.05 9.10
CA ARG A 14 5.05 -7.19 8.22
C ARG A 14 3.96 -8.05 8.85
N PRO A 15 3.17 -8.79 8.04
CA PRO A 15 2.24 -9.75 8.57
C PRO A 15 2.99 -10.83 9.36
N ASP A 16 2.43 -11.24 10.49
CA ASP A 16 2.91 -12.40 11.24
C ASP A 16 2.28 -13.67 10.65
N VAL A 17 3.05 -14.76 10.57
CA VAL A 17 2.52 -16.09 10.21
C VAL A 17 1.56 -16.58 11.31
N ASP A 18 0.55 -17.36 10.93
CA ASP A 18 -0.48 -17.92 11.82
C ASP A 18 -1.30 -16.84 12.56
N SER A 19 -1.57 -15.73 11.88
CA SER A 19 -2.36 -14.60 12.37
C SER A 19 -3.48 -14.23 11.40
N ARG A 20 -4.22 -13.15 11.70
CA ARG A 20 -5.15 -12.53 10.75
C ARG A 20 -4.55 -11.22 10.26
N GLU A 21 -4.46 -11.07 8.95
CA GLU A 21 -3.95 -9.87 8.30
C GLU A 21 -5.09 -9.11 7.60
N GLN A 22 -5.02 -7.78 7.59
CA GLN A 22 -5.95 -6.97 6.83
C GLN A 22 -5.55 -6.94 5.35
N ALA A 23 -6.52 -7.16 4.48
CA ALA A 23 -6.41 -6.91 3.05
C ALA A 23 -6.91 -5.49 2.76
N PHE A 24 -6.00 -4.57 2.45
CA PHE A 24 -6.28 -3.19 2.08
C PHE A 24 -6.79 -3.11 0.64
N PRO A 25 -8.01 -2.61 0.38
CA PRO A 25 -8.42 -2.24 -0.96
C PRO A 25 -7.50 -1.14 -1.51
N PHE A 26 -6.81 -1.47 -2.60
CA PHE A 26 -5.96 -0.57 -3.36
C PHE A 26 -6.59 -0.32 -4.73
N LEU A 27 -7.13 0.88 -4.90
CA LEU A 27 -7.86 1.28 -6.08
C LEU A 27 -6.91 2.03 -7.01
N THR A 28 -6.91 1.64 -8.27
CA THR A 28 -6.27 2.37 -9.38
C THR A 28 -7.32 2.75 -10.42
N VAL A 29 -6.97 3.55 -11.41
CA VAL A 29 -7.88 3.95 -12.49
C VAL A 29 -7.59 3.12 -13.73
N ASP A 30 -8.57 2.38 -14.26
CA ASP A 30 -8.41 1.61 -15.50
C ASP A 30 -8.46 2.48 -16.77
N GLU A 31 -8.43 1.85 -17.95
CA GLU A 31 -8.43 2.57 -19.24
C GLU A 31 -9.75 3.26 -19.55
N GLY A 32 -10.86 2.73 -19.03
CA GLY A 32 -12.18 3.33 -19.16
C GLY A 32 -12.45 4.45 -18.14
N GLY A 33 -11.49 4.74 -17.26
CA GLY A 33 -11.66 5.71 -16.18
C GLY A 33 -12.39 5.15 -14.96
N PHE A 34 -12.63 3.84 -14.89
CA PHE A 34 -13.31 3.19 -13.76
C PHE A 34 -12.31 2.75 -12.68
N PRO A 35 -12.75 2.64 -11.42
CA PRO A 35 -11.93 2.05 -10.37
C PRO A 35 -11.59 0.58 -10.65
N HIS A 36 -10.31 0.25 -10.58
CA HIS A 36 -9.81 -1.12 -10.57
C HIS A 36 -9.24 -1.44 -9.19
N VAL A 37 -9.77 -2.46 -8.54
CA VAL A 37 -9.40 -2.85 -7.17
C VAL A 37 -8.42 -4.01 -7.20
N ALA A 38 -7.34 -3.88 -6.46
CA ALA A 38 -6.52 -4.99 -5.96
C ALA A 38 -6.59 -5.00 -4.43
N LEU A 39 -6.29 -6.14 -3.82
CA LEU A 39 -6.09 -6.25 -2.39
C LEU A 39 -4.60 -6.31 -2.12
N LEU A 40 -4.11 -5.48 -1.19
CA LEU A 40 -2.74 -5.50 -0.70
C LEU A 40 -2.73 -5.84 0.79
N SER A 41 -1.59 -6.27 1.33
CA SER A 41 -1.41 -6.38 2.79
C SER A 41 -0.17 -5.61 3.27
N ARG A 42 0.14 -5.69 4.57
CA ARG A 42 1.40 -5.15 5.12
C ARG A 42 2.66 -5.82 4.53
N SER A 43 2.54 -6.94 3.80
CA SER A 43 3.69 -7.48 3.07
C SER A 43 4.05 -6.64 1.83
N GLU A 44 3.09 -5.88 1.30
CA GLU A 44 3.18 -5.13 0.04
C GLU A 44 3.11 -3.63 0.23
N VAL A 45 2.83 -3.14 1.45
CA VAL A 45 2.70 -1.72 1.76
C VAL A 45 3.70 -1.33 2.85
N ASP A 46 4.23 -0.11 2.77
CA ASP A 46 5.04 0.48 3.82
C ASP A 46 4.91 2.00 3.82
N VAL A 47 5.48 2.65 4.82
CA VAL A 47 5.55 4.12 4.91
C VAL A 47 7.00 4.55 5.07
N THR A 48 7.38 5.65 4.42
CA THR A 48 8.73 6.19 4.62
C THR A 48 8.92 6.72 6.04
N SER A 49 10.17 6.71 6.54
CA SER A 49 10.46 7.22 7.89
C SER A 49 10.08 8.69 8.11
N SER A 50 10.03 9.50 7.04
CA SER A 50 9.55 10.89 7.07
C SER A 50 8.02 11.01 7.17
N ARG A 51 7.29 9.90 6.98
CA ARG A 51 5.83 9.82 6.88
C ARG A 51 5.26 10.72 5.80
N SER A 52 6.00 10.88 4.70
CA SER A 52 5.57 11.71 3.57
C SER A 52 5.12 10.88 2.37
N GLU A 53 5.44 9.58 2.34
CA GLU A 53 5.16 8.71 1.21
C GLU A 53 4.65 7.34 1.67
N ILE A 54 3.69 6.80 0.94
CA ILE A 54 3.27 5.40 1.00
C ILE A 54 4.00 4.66 -0.12
N LEU A 55 4.62 3.54 0.24
CA LEU A 55 5.31 2.64 -0.66
C LEU A 55 4.41 1.43 -0.92
N VAL A 56 4.30 1.01 -2.17
CA VAL A 56 3.58 -0.23 -2.53
C VAL A 56 4.44 -1.09 -3.45
N ALA A 57 4.39 -2.40 -3.26
CA ALA A 57 4.94 -3.41 -4.15
C ALA A 57 3.79 -4.16 -4.83
N VAL A 58 3.79 -4.21 -6.16
CA VAL A 58 2.66 -4.72 -6.96
C VAL A 58 3.15 -5.74 -7.97
N ALA A 59 2.69 -6.99 -7.84
CA ALA A 59 2.93 -8.03 -8.84
C ALA A 59 1.91 -8.03 -9.99
N SER A 60 0.72 -7.45 -9.77
CA SER A 60 -0.36 -7.39 -10.77
C SER A 60 0.04 -6.56 -11.98
N VAL A 61 -0.01 -7.17 -13.17
CA VAL A 61 0.24 -6.50 -14.47
C VAL A 61 -0.76 -5.36 -14.69
N ARG A 62 -2.05 -5.58 -14.41
CA ARG A 62 -3.10 -4.58 -14.64
C ARG A 62 -2.97 -3.40 -13.68
N THR A 63 -2.78 -3.66 -12.39
CA THR A 63 -2.56 -2.60 -11.39
C THR A 63 -1.30 -1.79 -11.72
N SER A 64 -0.22 -2.46 -12.12
CA SER A 64 1.02 -1.81 -12.54
C SER A 64 0.83 -0.92 -13.77
N ALA A 65 0.11 -1.40 -14.79
CA ALA A 65 -0.22 -0.62 -15.98
C ALA A 65 -1.08 0.61 -15.64
N ASN A 66 -2.07 0.44 -14.75
CA ASN A 66 -2.92 1.54 -14.28
C ASN A 66 -2.13 2.61 -13.51
N LEU A 67 -1.19 2.20 -12.64
CA LEU A 67 -0.31 3.11 -11.93
C LEU A 67 0.59 3.90 -12.89
N ARG A 68 1.25 3.22 -13.83
CA ARG A 68 2.10 3.87 -14.83
C ARG A 68 1.33 4.87 -15.70
N ARG A 69 0.09 4.53 -16.10
CA ARG A 69 -0.74 5.38 -16.96
C ARG A 69 -1.29 6.59 -16.21
N SER A 70 -1.92 6.37 -15.05
CA SER A 70 -2.70 7.42 -14.37
C SER A 70 -1.94 8.14 -13.27
N GLY A 71 -0.94 7.49 -12.67
CA GLY A 71 -0.24 7.96 -11.47
C GLY A 71 -1.15 8.15 -10.25
N LYS A 72 -2.39 7.64 -10.28
CA LYS A 72 -3.42 7.86 -9.26
C LYS A 72 -3.80 6.55 -8.60
N ALA A 73 -3.91 6.57 -7.29
CA ALA A 73 -4.46 5.47 -6.52
C ALA A 73 -5.25 5.96 -5.30
N CYS A 74 -6.00 5.05 -4.68
CA CYS A 74 -6.60 5.24 -3.37
C CYS A 74 -6.36 3.98 -2.52
N LEU A 75 -5.88 4.14 -1.30
CA LEU A 75 -5.74 3.05 -0.33
C LEU A 75 -6.83 3.18 0.73
N ILE A 76 -7.50 2.08 1.03
CA ILE A 76 -8.50 2.01 2.10
C ILE A 76 -7.94 1.17 3.25
N VAL A 77 -7.98 1.72 4.46
CA VAL A 77 -7.53 1.05 5.69
C VAL A 77 -8.62 1.19 6.74
N ILE A 78 -8.95 0.10 7.41
CA ILE A 78 -9.93 0.08 8.50
C ILE A 78 -9.20 -0.05 9.83
N ASP A 79 -9.59 0.80 10.79
CA ASP A 79 -9.12 0.80 12.17
C ASP A 79 -10.29 1.00 13.13
N GLY A 80 -10.70 -0.09 13.80
CA GLY A 80 -11.86 -0.11 14.68
C GLY A 80 -13.12 0.40 13.98
N ALA A 81 -13.58 1.60 14.36
CA ALA A 81 -14.77 2.25 13.80
C ALA A 81 -14.46 3.28 12.69
N THR A 82 -13.20 3.36 12.22
CA THR A 82 -12.75 4.37 11.25
C THR A 82 -12.30 3.73 9.95
N ALA A 83 -12.84 4.21 8.83
CA ALA A 83 -12.31 3.95 7.49
C ALA A 83 -11.42 5.12 7.06
N HIS A 84 -10.18 4.82 6.72
CA HIS A 84 -9.20 5.77 6.19
C HIS A 84 -9.19 5.63 4.67
N TYR A 85 -9.49 6.70 3.96
CA TYR A 85 -9.38 6.78 2.51
C TYR A 85 -8.22 7.71 2.16
N VAL A 86 -7.18 7.16 1.55
CA VAL A 86 -5.95 7.89 1.25
C VAL A 86 -5.78 7.97 -0.26
N LYS A 87 -6.04 9.13 -0.84
CA LYS A 87 -5.78 9.36 -2.27
C LYS A 87 -4.28 9.62 -2.44
N LEU A 88 -3.70 8.97 -3.44
CA LEU A 88 -2.26 8.91 -3.67
C LEU A 88 -1.92 9.45 -5.06
N ARG A 89 -0.81 10.18 -5.13
CA ARG A 89 -0.14 10.54 -6.39
C ARG A 89 1.22 9.87 -6.44
N MET A 90 1.44 9.06 -7.46
CA MET A 90 2.70 8.35 -7.68
C MET A 90 3.81 9.35 -8.01
N LEU A 91 4.93 9.22 -7.31
CA LEU A 91 6.11 10.08 -7.47
C LEU A 91 7.21 9.39 -8.29
N ARG A 92 7.47 8.12 -7.96
CA ARG A 92 8.53 7.33 -8.58
C ARG A 92 8.21 5.85 -8.52
N THR A 93 8.88 5.10 -9.40
CA THR A 93 8.75 3.66 -9.48
C THR A 93 10.10 2.97 -9.51
N VAL A 94 10.12 1.70 -9.12
CA VAL A 94 11.22 0.78 -9.36
C VAL A 94 10.66 -0.53 -9.86
N GLU A 95 11.38 -1.21 -10.74
CA GLU A 95 11.07 -2.58 -11.12
C GLU A 95 12.14 -3.50 -10.56
N MET A 96 11.70 -4.59 -9.93
CA MET A 96 12.58 -5.61 -9.40
C MET A 96 11.82 -6.92 -9.28
N ASP A 97 12.45 -8.01 -9.71
CA ASP A 97 11.94 -9.37 -9.55
C ASP A 97 10.48 -9.55 -10.01
N GLY A 98 10.09 -8.89 -11.10
CA GLY A 98 8.74 -8.98 -11.66
C GLY A 98 7.67 -8.22 -10.88
N MET A 99 8.05 -7.33 -9.96
CA MET A 99 7.13 -6.43 -9.25
C MET A 99 7.42 -4.97 -9.60
N LEU A 100 6.36 -4.17 -9.68
CA LEU A 100 6.45 -2.73 -9.68
C LEU A 100 6.41 -2.23 -8.23
N GLY A 101 7.49 -1.61 -7.79
CA GLY A 101 7.46 -0.74 -6.63
C GLY A 101 7.00 0.66 -7.03
N ALA A 102 6.08 1.26 -6.28
CA ALA A 102 5.68 2.66 -6.45
C ALA A 102 5.74 3.41 -5.11
N ALA A 103 6.39 4.56 -5.09
CA ALA A 103 6.32 5.50 -3.98
C ALA A 103 5.36 6.62 -4.35
N SER A 104 4.42 6.94 -3.45
CA SER A 104 3.36 7.91 -3.68
C SER A 104 3.21 8.84 -2.50
N GLU A 105 2.97 10.12 -2.76
CA GLU A 105 2.54 11.04 -1.70
C GLU A 105 1.02 10.97 -1.51
N PRO A 106 0.52 11.15 -0.27
CA PRO A 106 -0.89 11.33 -0.05
C PRO A 106 -1.30 12.76 -0.41
N VAL A 107 -2.30 12.87 -1.28
CA VAL A 107 -2.89 14.14 -1.73
C VAL A 107 -4.15 14.49 -0.95
N GLU A 108 -4.83 13.49 -0.40
CA GLU A 108 -6.02 13.65 0.44
C GLU A 108 -6.12 12.47 1.40
N HIS A 109 -6.50 12.73 2.65
CA HIS A 109 -6.82 11.71 3.64
C HIS A 109 -8.17 12.04 4.27
N LYS A 110 -9.17 11.19 4.01
CA LYS A 110 -10.47 11.24 4.68
C LYS A 110 -10.51 10.18 5.76
N ARG A 111 -10.87 10.59 6.98
CA ARG A 111 -11.29 9.69 8.05
C ARG A 111 -12.80 9.66 8.07
N ASP A 112 -13.39 8.49 7.98
CA ASP A 112 -14.84 8.30 7.99
C ASP A 112 -15.23 7.38 9.13
N SER A 113 -16.06 7.86 10.04
CA SER A 113 -16.48 7.09 11.21
C SER A 113 -17.89 7.50 11.63
N ALA A 114 -18.73 6.49 11.85
CA ALA A 114 -20.03 6.63 12.51
C ALA A 114 -19.99 6.12 13.96
N GLY A 115 -18.81 5.80 14.49
CA GLY A 115 -18.65 5.17 15.81
C GLY A 115 -19.07 3.70 15.87
N ILE A 116 -19.39 3.08 14.73
CA ILE A 116 -19.76 1.67 14.62
C ILE A 116 -18.50 0.85 14.32
N PRO A 117 -18.13 -0.13 15.16
CA PRO A 117 -17.00 -1.02 14.88
C PRO A 117 -17.18 -1.75 13.55
N MET A 118 -16.10 -1.85 12.77
CA MET A 118 -16.06 -2.55 11.50
C MET A 118 -15.08 -3.72 11.55
N GLU A 119 -15.40 -4.77 10.80
CA GLU A 119 -14.46 -5.85 10.51
C GLU A 119 -13.78 -5.56 9.15
N PRO A 120 -12.44 -5.47 9.10
CA PRO A 120 -11.75 -5.31 7.82
C PRO A 120 -11.91 -6.56 6.95
N ILE A 121 -11.79 -6.37 5.64
CA ILE A 121 -11.45 -7.50 4.75
C ILE A 121 -10.14 -8.08 5.26
N SER A 122 -10.13 -9.36 5.60
CA SER A 122 -8.99 -10.00 6.24
C SER A 122 -8.86 -11.46 5.82
N PHE A 123 -7.64 -11.98 5.94
CA PHE A 123 -7.31 -13.37 5.58
C PHE A 123 -6.40 -13.99 6.66
N PRO A 124 -6.47 -15.32 6.85
CA PRO A 124 -5.50 -16.02 7.69
C PRO A 124 -4.14 -16.08 6.99
N THR A 125 -3.07 -15.81 7.72
CA THR A 125 -1.70 -15.94 7.20
C THR A 125 -1.14 -17.32 7.51
N SER A 126 -0.24 -17.78 6.65
CA SER A 126 0.55 -19.00 6.86
C SER A 126 1.93 -18.85 6.20
N ALA A 127 2.87 -19.75 6.51
CA ALA A 127 4.17 -19.76 5.83
C ALA A 127 4.03 -20.04 4.32
N GLU A 128 3.11 -20.94 3.94
CA GLU A 128 2.82 -21.23 2.53
C GLU A 128 2.26 -20.01 1.80
N LEU A 129 1.41 -19.22 2.47
CA LEU A 129 0.90 -17.98 1.90
C LEU A 129 2.01 -16.94 1.73
N ALA A 130 2.93 -16.83 2.70
CA ALA A 130 4.07 -15.93 2.62
C ALA A 130 4.98 -16.24 1.42
N GLU A 131 5.18 -17.53 1.12
CA GLU A 131 5.90 -17.98 -0.08
C GLU A 131 5.11 -17.69 -1.36
N LEU A 132 3.82 -18.01 -1.39
CA LEU A 132 2.93 -17.80 -2.54
C LEU A 132 2.84 -16.32 -2.93
N GLU A 133 2.68 -15.44 -1.96
CA GLU A 133 2.62 -13.98 -2.14
C GLU A 133 4.01 -13.33 -2.22
N ARG A 134 5.08 -14.14 -2.12
CA ARG A 134 6.47 -13.71 -2.31
C ARG A 134 6.86 -12.54 -1.38
N TRP A 135 6.51 -12.61 -0.09
CA TRP A 135 6.70 -11.52 0.87
C TRP A 135 8.14 -10.98 0.92
N ASP A 136 9.15 -11.86 0.82
CA ASP A 136 10.56 -11.45 0.77
C ASP A 136 10.90 -10.59 -0.45
N THR A 137 10.22 -10.82 -1.58
CA THR A 137 10.39 -9.99 -2.77
C THR A 137 9.78 -8.61 -2.54
N SER A 138 8.54 -8.56 -2.04
CA SER A 138 7.87 -7.30 -1.71
C SER A 138 8.69 -6.48 -0.72
N ALA A 139 9.23 -7.11 0.34
CA ALA A 139 10.08 -6.46 1.33
C ALA A 139 11.33 -5.82 0.70
N ARG A 140 12.00 -6.52 -0.24
CA ARG A 140 13.16 -5.96 -0.95
C ARG A 140 12.77 -4.79 -1.86
N VAL A 141 11.62 -4.86 -2.53
CA VAL A 141 11.09 -3.77 -3.38
C VAL A 141 10.82 -2.52 -2.54
N LEU A 142 10.12 -2.68 -1.42
CA LEU A 142 9.79 -1.59 -0.49
C LEU A 142 11.07 -0.96 0.10
N LEU A 143 12.03 -1.78 0.51
CA LEU A 143 13.33 -1.29 0.99
C LEU A 143 14.06 -0.46 -0.06
N LYS A 144 14.10 -0.93 -1.31
CA LYS A 144 14.75 -0.21 -2.42
C LYS A 144 14.08 1.16 -2.67
N LEU A 145 12.75 1.22 -2.67
CA LEU A 145 12.00 2.47 -2.80
C LEU A 145 12.28 3.45 -1.66
N GLY A 146 12.34 2.95 -0.42
CA GLY A 146 12.61 3.76 0.77
C GLY A 146 14.02 4.36 0.77
N LEU A 147 15.02 3.60 0.30
CA LEU A 147 16.39 4.10 0.13
C LEU A 147 16.49 5.16 -0.98
N SER A 148 15.70 5.06 -2.04
CA SER A 148 15.65 6.08 -3.10
C SER A 148 15.05 7.41 -2.65
N SER A 149 14.40 7.48 -1.48
CA SER A 149 13.91 8.73 -0.89
C SER A 149 15.04 9.61 -0.32
N ARG A 150 16.25 9.05 -0.12
CA ARG A 150 17.40 9.70 0.56
C ARG A 150 18.38 10.46 -0.35
N ARG A 151 18.07 10.71 -1.63
CA ARG A 151 18.85 11.57 -2.56
C ARG A 151 17.92 12.65 -3.11
N ASP A 152 18.10 13.96 -3.02
CA ASP A 152 19.16 14.87 -2.52
C ASP A 152 18.46 16.18 -2.01
N PRO A 153 19.19 17.17 -1.46
CA PRO A 153 19.80 18.14 -2.36
C PRO A 153 21.29 18.33 -2.11
N PHE A 154 22.04 18.43 -3.20
CA PHE A 154 23.34 19.10 -3.25
C PHE A 154 23.21 20.56 -2.85
#